data_AF-A0A0S9SGZ7-F1
#
_entry.id   AF-A0A0S9SGZ7-F1
#
_cell.length_a   1.000
_cell.length_b   1.000
_cell.length_c   1.000
_cell.angle_alpha   90.00
_cell.angle_beta   90.00
_cell.angle_gamma   90.00
#
_symmetry.space_group_name_H-M   'P 1'
#
loop_
_entity.id
_entity.type
_entity.pdbx_description
1 polymer ?
#
loop_
_entity_poly.entity_id
_entity_poly.type
_entity_poly.pdbx_seq_one_letter_code
_entity_poly.pdbx_strand_id
1 'polypeptide(L)'
;MAQDDKTVPRALPKVGVREFRGNFSGFMRQVRHGASFAVTARDEVIAIVHPPQPLPRRRPGTLRGQIEMAPDFDVLPPELLAAMEGRAMDGEVSETEEE
;
A
#
# COMPACT_ATOMS: atom_id res chain seq x y z
N MET A 1 2.56 -5.79 -31.96
CA MET A 1 1.31 -6.43 -31.49
C MET A 1 1.57 -7.00 -30.10
N ALA A 2 1.30 -6.21 -29.06
CA ALA A 2 1.23 -6.70 -27.69
C ALA A 2 -0.09 -6.16 -27.14
N GLN A 3 -1.15 -6.93 -27.39
CA GLN A 3 -2.45 -6.68 -26.80
C GLN A 3 -2.33 -7.11 -25.34
N ASP A 4 -1.92 -6.19 -24.46
CA ASP A 4 -2.16 -6.35 -23.03
C ASP A 4 -3.67 -6.25 -22.84
N ASP A 5 -4.28 -7.43 -22.82
CA ASP A 5 -5.69 -7.68 -22.62
C ASP A 5 -6.08 -7.08 -21.26
N LYS A 6 -6.61 -5.85 -21.30
CA LYS A 6 -7.43 -5.25 -20.25
C LYS A 6 -8.61 -6.18 -20.03
N THR A 7 -8.39 -7.21 -19.22
CA THR A 7 -9.39 -8.21 -18.89
C THR A 7 -10.44 -7.52 -18.05
N VAL A 8 -11.53 -7.18 -18.72
CA VAL A 8 -12.88 -6.98 -18.17
C VAL A 8 -13.01 -7.82 -16.90
N PRO A 9 -13.48 -7.28 -15.75
CA PRO A 9 -13.57 -8.07 -14.53
C PRO A 9 -14.53 -9.23 -14.77
N ARG A 10 -13.98 -10.40 -15.09
CA ARG A 10 -14.73 -11.66 -15.11
C ARG A 10 -15.26 -11.79 -13.69
N ALA A 11 -16.57 -11.67 -13.52
CA ALA A 11 -17.19 -11.67 -12.22
C ALA A 11 -16.62 -12.84 -11.40
N LEU A 12 -15.91 -12.51 -10.32
CA LEU A 12 -15.29 -13.52 -9.46
C LEU A 12 -16.39 -14.48 -8.99
N PRO A 13 -16.14 -15.81 -9.01
CA PRO A 13 -17.05 -16.77 -8.41
C PRO A 13 -17.46 -16.31 -7.01
N LYS A 14 -18.76 -16.14 -6.79
CA LYS A 14 -19.31 -15.70 -5.52
C LYS A 14 -19.53 -16.92 -4.63
N VAL A 15 -19.02 -16.86 -3.41
CA VAL A 15 -19.15 -17.92 -2.41
C VAL A 15 -19.80 -17.31 -1.17
N GLY A 16 -20.83 -17.95 -0.63
CA GLY A 16 -21.46 -17.49 0.60
C GLY A 16 -20.56 -17.71 1.82
N VAL A 17 -20.61 -16.82 2.82
CA VAL A 17 -19.82 -16.98 4.07
C VAL A 17 -20.01 -18.34 4.74
N ARG A 18 -21.22 -18.89 4.71
CA ARG A 18 -21.53 -20.19 5.32
C ARG A 18 -20.82 -21.33 4.59
N GLU A 19 -20.84 -21.30 3.26
CA GLU A 19 -20.14 -22.29 2.41
C GLU A 19 -18.63 -22.14 2.55
N PHE A 20 -18.14 -20.90 2.54
CA PHE A 20 -16.72 -20.58 2.71
C PHE A 20 -16.18 -21.10 4.05
N ARG A 21 -16.93 -20.95 5.15
CA ARG A 21 -16.54 -21.47 6.47
C ARG A 21 -16.55 -22.99 6.53
N GLY A 22 -17.52 -23.64 5.89
CA GLY A 22 -17.64 -25.11 5.87
C GLY A 22 -16.54 -25.80 5.07
N ASN A 23 -16.10 -25.18 3.97
CA ASN A 23 -15.13 -25.74 3.02
C ASN A 23 -13.83 -24.93 2.92
N PHE A 24 -13.45 -24.22 3.98
CA PHE A 24 -12.34 -23.26 3.97
C PHE A 24 -11.04 -23.85 3.40
N SER A 25 -10.65 -25.03 3.87
CA SER A 25 -9.43 -25.72 3.41
C SER A 25 -9.45 -26.07 1.93
N GLY A 26 -10.63 -26.34 1.36
CA GLY A 26 -10.81 -26.61 -0.07
C GLY A 26 -10.62 -25.34 -0.90
N PHE A 27 -11.25 -24.25 -0.49
CA PHE A 27 -11.11 -22.95 -1.15
C PHE A 27 -9.67 -22.41 -1.08
N MET A 28 -8.99 -22.52 0.07
CA MET A 28 -7.58 -22.10 0.18
C MET A 28 -6.66 -22.91 -0.73
N ARG A 29 -6.93 -24.21 -0.92
CA ARG A 29 -6.18 -25.05 -1.86
C ARG A 29 -6.37 -24.56 -3.29
N GLN A 30 -7.60 -24.25 -3.70
CA GLN A 30 -7.89 -23.69 -5.01
C GLN A 30 -7.19 -22.34 -5.22
N VAL A 31 -7.20 -21.47 -4.21
CA VAL A 31 -6.47 -20.19 -4.24
C VAL A 31 -4.98 -20.39 -4.41
N ARG A 32 -4.38 -21.34 -3.70
CA ARG A 32 -2.97 -21.68 -3.87
C ARG A 32 -2.64 -22.14 -5.30
N HIS A 33 -3.60 -22.73 -6.00
CA HIS A 33 -3.48 -23.13 -7.41
C HIS A 33 -3.88 -22.02 -8.40
N GLY A 34 -4.18 -20.80 -7.94
CA GLY A 34 -4.44 -19.64 -8.79
C GLY A 34 -5.90 -19.21 -8.88
N ALA A 35 -6.83 -19.88 -8.18
CA ALA A 35 -8.23 -19.47 -8.18
C ALA A 35 -8.44 -18.18 -7.37
N SER A 36 -9.45 -17.40 -7.73
CA SER A 36 -9.89 -16.22 -6.98
C SER A 36 -11.40 -16.26 -6.78
N PHE A 37 -11.88 -15.78 -5.65
CA PHE A 37 -13.31 -15.77 -5.33
C PHE A 37 -13.71 -14.55 -4.50
N ALA A 38 -14.98 -14.17 -4.62
CA ALA A 38 -15.61 -13.15 -3.81
C ALA A 38 -16.44 -13.83 -2.71
N VAL A 39 -16.13 -13.55 -1.45
CA VAL A 39 -16.91 -14.01 -0.31
C VAL A 39 -18.07 -13.05 -0.09
N THR A 40 -19.28 -13.59 0.02
CA THR A 40 -20.52 -12.84 0.11
C THR A 40 -21.30 -13.16 1.38
N ALA A 41 -21.87 -12.14 2.00
CA ALA A 41 -22.83 -12.26 3.09
C ALA A 41 -24.12 -11.56 2.67
N ARG A 42 -25.25 -12.27 2.67
CA ARG A 42 -26.55 -11.70 2.24
C ARG A 42 -26.46 -11.01 0.87
N ASP A 43 -25.83 -11.69 -0.09
CA ASP A 43 -25.60 -11.22 -1.47
C ASP A 43 -24.66 -10.00 -1.62
N GLU A 44 -24.12 -9.49 -0.52
CA GLU A 44 -23.12 -8.42 -0.51
C GLU A 44 -21.70 -8.99 -0.45
N VAL A 45 -20.78 -8.47 -1.27
CA VAL A 45 -19.37 -8.89 -1.28
C VAL A 45 -18.66 -8.27 -0.08
N ILE A 46 -18.16 -9.10 0.83
CA ILE A 46 -17.45 -8.65 2.04
C ILE A 46 -15.93 -8.82 1.94
N ALA A 47 -15.46 -9.75 1.10
CA ALA A 47 -14.04 -10.01 0.94
C ALA A 47 -13.76 -10.59 -0.44
N ILE A 48 -12.54 -10.38 -0.92
CA ILE A 48 -11.99 -11.03 -2.11
C ILE A 48 -10.78 -11.82 -1.66
N VAL A 49 -10.69 -13.08 -2.09
CA VAL A 49 -9.52 -13.90 -1.86
C VAL A 49 -8.91 -14.25 -3.21
N HIS A 50 -7.61 -14.05 -3.31
CA HIS A 50 -6.82 -14.32 -4.49
C HIS A 50 -5.45 -14.90 -4.06
N PRO A 51 -4.72 -15.59 -4.95
CA PRO A 51 -3.37 -16.02 -4.66
C PRO A 51 -2.46 -14.84 -4.32
N PRO A 52 -1.44 -15.03 -3.48
CA PRO A 52 -0.42 -14.02 -3.27
C PRO A 52 0.25 -13.72 -4.61
N GLN A 53 0.28 -12.44 -5.00
CA GLN A 53 1.02 -12.02 -6.19
C GLN A 53 2.51 -12.03 -5.85
N PRO A 54 3.37 -12.56 -6.74
CA PRO A 54 4.80 -12.49 -6.53
C PRO A 54 5.21 -11.02 -6.43
N LEU A 55 5.89 -10.66 -5.34
CA LEU A 55 6.46 -9.33 -5.20
C LEU A 55 7.44 -9.11 -6.35
N PRO A 56 7.34 -8.01 -7.11
CA PRO A 56 8.27 -7.73 -8.17
C PRO A 56 9.68 -7.66 -7.59
N ARG A 57 10.60 -8.43 -8.18
CA ARG A 57 12.00 -8.42 -7.76
C ARG A 57 12.54 -7.00 -7.97
N ARG A 58 13.08 -6.38 -6.91
CA ARG A 58 13.74 -5.08 -7.00
C ARG A 58 14.82 -5.16 -8.08
N ARG A 59 14.73 -4.29 -9.09
CA ARG A 59 15.76 -4.14 -10.11
C ARG A 59 16.59 -2.89 -9.74
N PRO A 60 17.90 -3.01 -9.49
CA PRO A 60 18.72 -1.84 -9.22
C PRO A 60 18.68 -0.90 -10.43
N GLY A 61 18.65 0.41 -10.17
CA GLY A 61 18.68 1.42 -11.24
C GLY A 61 17.35 1.66 -11.97
N THR A 62 16.21 1.18 -11.47
CA THR A 62 14.88 1.48 -12.05
C THR A 62 14.56 2.97 -12.13
N LEU A 63 15.17 3.78 -11.26
CA LEU A 63 15.01 5.23 -11.22
C LEU A 63 16.27 5.95 -11.71
N ARG A 64 17.18 5.27 -12.42
CA ARG A 64 18.41 5.88 -12.93
C ARG A 64 18.06 7.06 -13.85
N GLY A 65 18.53 8.25 -13.50
CA GLY A 65 18.27 9.48 -14.25
C GLY A 65 16.87 10.07 -14.05
N GLN A 66 16.04 9.50 -13.15
CA GLN A 66 14.73 10.06 -12.77
C GLN A 66 14.76 10.76 -11.42
N ILE A 67 15.87 10.66 -10.69
CA ILE A 67 16.06 11.34 -9.41
C ILE A 67 16.97 12.53 -9.67
N GLU A 68 16.43 13.72 -9.48
CA GLU A 68 17.19 14.97 -9.44
C GLU A 68 17.46 15.31 -7.97
N MET A 69 18.73 15.55 -7.65
CA MET A 69 19.13 15.99 -6.32
C MET A 69 18.98 17.50 -6.26
N ALA A 70 18.31 18.00 -5.23
CA ALA A 70 18.25 19.44 -5.00
C ALA A 70 19.67 19.98 -4.72
N PRO A 71 20.00 21.21 -5.16
CA PRO A 71 21.33 21.79 -4.96
C PRO A 71 21.76 21.90 -3.49
N ASP A 72 20.77 21.96 -2.58
CA ASP A 72 20.89 22.10 -1.14
C ASP A 72 20.65 20.78 -0.38
N PHE A 73 20.63 19.63 -1.07
CA PHE A 73 20.34 18.33 -0.43
C PHE A 73 21.24 18.02 0.78
N ASP A 74 22.52 18.42 0.72
CA ASP A 74 23.47 18.21 1.81
C ASP A 74 23.42 19.31 2.89
N VAL A 75 22.56 20.31 2.73
CA VAL A 75 22.38 21.40 3.70
C VAL A 75 21.33 21.01 4.72
N LEU A 76 21.74 20.93 5.98
CA LEU A 76 20.82 20.67 7.09
C LEU A 76 20.14 21.99 7.51
N PRO A 77 18.79 22.09 7.47
CA PRO A 77 18.10 23.28 7.92
C PRO A 77 18.37 23.58 9.41
N PRO A 78 18.56 24.86 9.80
CA PRO A 78 18.96 25.24 11.16
C PRO A 78 18.01 24.74 12.24
N GLU A 79 16.71 24.73 11.99
CA GLU A 79 15.67 24.26 12.90
C GLU A 79 15.78 22.75 13.14
N LEU A 80 16.13 21.98 12.09
CA LEU A 80 16.31 20.54 12.20
C LEU A 80 17.62 20.21 12.93
N LEU A 81 18.69 20.97 12.65
CA LEU A 81 19.95 20.88 13.41
C LEU A 81 19.71 21.20 14.89
N ALA A 82 18.99 22.29 15.21
CA ALA A 82 18.65 22.64 16.58
C ALA A 82 17.87 21.52 17.27
N ALA A 83 16.91 20.89 16.59
CA ALA A 83 16.18 19.74 17.13
C ALA A 83 17.08 18.52 17.39
N MET A 84 18.01 18.21 16.49
CA MET A 84 18.97 17.12 16.67
C MET A 84 19.97 17.39 17.81
N GLU A 85 20.34 18.64 18.04
CA GLU A 85 21.20 19.09 19.15
C GLU A 85 20.44 19.28 20.47
N GLY A 86 19.14 18.98 20.50
CA GLY A 86 18.30 19.14 21.71
C GLY A 86 17.99 20.59 22.07
N ARG A 87 18.17 21.53 21.14
CA ARG A 87 17.88 22.97 21.27
C ARG A 87 16.57 23.36 20.57
N ALA A 88 15.69 22.39 20.28
CA ALA A 88 14.37 22.68 19.71
C ALA A 88 13.53 23.48 20.71
N MET A 89 13.60 24.80 20.57
CA MET A 89 12.72 25.80 21.18
C MET A 89 12.51 25.62 22.69
N ASP A 90 13.48 26.10 23.47
CA ASP A 90 13.15 26.74 24.74
C ASP A 90 12.39 28.05 24.42
N GLY A 91 11.07 27.93 24.23
CA GLY A 91 10.06 28.98 24.36
C GLY A 91 10.29 30.31 23.66
N GLU A 92 9.82 30.45 22.41
CA GLU A 92 9.19 31.70 21.99
C GLU A 92 7.67 31.55 22.14
N VAL A 93 7.20 31.77 23.37
CA VAL A 93 5.84 32.25 23.58
C VAL A 93 5.85 33.68 23.03
N SER A 94 5.21 33.87 21.88
CA SER A 94 4.80 35.20 21.45
C SER A 94 3.74 35.67 22.43
N GLU A 95 4.16 36.36 23.49
CA GLU A 95 3.27 37.26 24.21
C GLU A 95 2.83 38.33 23.22
N THR A 96 1.63 38.11 22.70
CA THR A 96 0.81 39.16 22.12
C THR A 96 0.39 40.03 23.30
N GLU A 97 1.18 41.06 23.62
CA GLU A 97 0.70 42.16 24.43
C GLU A 97 -0.07 43.12 23.52
N GLU A 98 -1.39 43.00 23.56
CA GLU A 98 -2.31 44.11 23.34
C GLU A 98 -2.05 45.18 24.41
N GLU A 99 -1.70 46.41 24.03
CA GLU A 99 -2.44 47.67 24.30
C GLU A 99 -1.76 48.88 23.63
#